data_AF-A0A948VGR3-F1
#
_entry.id   AF-A0A948VGR3-F1
#
_cell.length_a   1.000
_cell.length_b   1.000
_cell.length_c   1.000
_cell.angle_alpha   90.00
_cell.angle_beta   90.00
_cell.angle_gamma   90.00
#
_symmetry.space_group_name_H-M   'P 1'
#
loop_
_entity.id
_entity.type
_entity.pdbx_description
1 polymer ?
#
loop_
_entity_poly.entity_id
_entity_poly.type
_entity_poly.pdbx_seq_one_letter_code
_entity_poly.pdbx_strand_id
1 'polypeptide(L)' 'MSTPLENWVEEVARLTKPDRIWWCDGSDDEAHRLMEVGMKEENIEGKPVFYELNQGNWPSAYLHRSHPTDVARTEHL' A
#
# COMPACT_ATOMS: atom_id res chain seq x y z
N MET A 1 13.70 -12.67 23.62
CA MET A 1 13.17 -13.78 22.79
C MET A 1 12.14 -13.16 21.88
N SER A 2 12.22 -13.40 20.57
CA SER A 2 11.25 -12.89 19.61
C SER A 2 9.86 -13.49 19.88
N THR A 3 8.83 -12.67 19.75
CA THR A 3 7.42 -13.06 19.88
C THR A 3 6.99 -14.00 18.76
N PRO A 4 5.88 -14.74 18.92
CA PRO A 4 5.33 -15.56 17.83
C PRO A 4 5.07 -14.77 16.54
N LEU A 5 4.65 -13.50 16.65
CA LEU A 5 4.41 -12.62 15.50
C LEU A 5 5.71 -12.29 14.76
N GLU A 6 6.75 -11.88 15.49
CA GLU A 6 8.04 -11.55 14.91
C GLU A 6 8.65 -12.75 14.18
N ASN A 7 8.55 -13.95 14.76
CA ASN A 7 9.03 -15.19 14.13
C ASN A 7 8.31 -15.46 12.80
N TRP A 8 6.99 -15.23 12.74
CA TRP A 8 6.22 -15.41 11.50
C TRP A 8 6.59 -14.39 10.44
N VAL A 9 6.76 -13.11 10.81
CA VAL A 9 7.20 -12.07 9.87
C VAL A 9 8.60 -12.39 9.31
N GLU A 10 9.52 -12.88 10.14
CA GLU A 10 10.84 -13.33 9.69
C GLU A 10 10.77 -14.52 8.72
N GLU A 11 9.87 -15.47 8.96
CA GLU A 11 9.65 -16.62 8.07
C GLU A 11 9.16 -16.16 6.69
N VAL A 12 8.13 -15.31 6.66
CA VAL A 12 7.58 -14.75 5.41
C VAL A 12 8.63 -13.90 4.69
N ALA A 13 9.37 -13.06 5.40
CA ALA A 13 10.41 -12.22 4.82
C ALA A 13 11.54 -13.05 4.18
N ARG A 14 11.89 -14.20 4.77
CA ARG A 14 12.88 -15.13 4.18
C ARG A 14 12.40 -15.73 2.86
N LEU A 15 11.10 -15.99 2.76
CA LEU A 15 10.46 -16.53 1.55
C LEU A 15 10.31 -15.48 0.46
N THR A 16 9.69 -14.33 0.79
CA THR A 16 9.33 -13.29 -0.19
C THR A 16 10.46 -12.32 -0.50
N LYS A 17 11.48 -12.25 0.37
CA LYS A 17 12.67 -11.40 0.24
C LYS A 17 12.33 -9.94 -0.09
N PRO A 18 11.50 -9.27 0.74
CA PRO A 18 11.14 -7.89 0.48
C PRO A 18 12.36 -6.99 0.65
N ASP A 19 12.39 -5.86 -0.05
CA ASP A 19 13.47 -4.88 0.12
C ASP A 19 13.45 -4.27 1.53
N ARG A 20 12.25 -4.10 2.10
CA ARG A 20 12.02 -3.50 3.43
C ARG A 20 10.79 -4.10 4.10
N ILE A 21 10.80 -4.10 5.42
CA ILE A 21 9.63 -4.40 6.26
C ILE A 21 9.21 -3.11 6.95
N TRP A 22 7.94 -2.75 6.86
CA TRP A 22 7.34 -1.60 7.54
C TRP A 22 6.25 -2.08 8.50
N TRP A 23 6.32 -1.64 9.76
CA TRP A 23 5.33 -1.97 10.77
C TRP A 23 4.32 -0.83 10.87
N CYS A 24 3.07 -1.09 10.48
CA CYS A 24 2.05 -0.07 10.46
C CYS A 24 1.55 0.29 11.87
N ASP A 25 1.51 1.58 12.19
CA ASP A 25 0.98 2.10 13.47
C ASP A 25 -0.43 2.68 13.37
N GLY A 26 -0.92 2.93 12.15
CA GLY A 26 -2.26 3.44 11.87
C GLY A 26 -2.45 4.93 12.17
N SER A 27 -1.37 5.68 12.36
CA SER A 27 -1.43 7.13 12.58
C SER A 27 -1.77 7.91 11.30
N ASP A 28 -2.26 9.14 11.47
CA ASP A 28 -2.51 10.04 10.33
C ASP A 28 -1.22 10.37 9.58
N ASP A 29 -0.10 10.51 10.28
CA ASP A 29 1.22 10.74 9.68
C ASP A 29 1.65 9.56 8.81
N GLU A 30 1.41 8.33 9.25
CA GLU A 30 1.63 7.13 8.45
C GLU A 30 0.72 7.11 7.21
N ALA A 31 -0.56 7.41 7.37
CA ALA A 31 -1.49 7.46 6.25
C ALA A 31 -1.05 8.48 5.19
N HIS A 32 -0.68 9.69 5.61
CA HIS A 32 -0.14 10.72 4.71
C HIS A 32 1.13 10.24 4.00
N ARG A 33 2.07 9.64 4.73
CA ARG A 33 3.30 9.10 4.15
C ARG A 33 3.02 8.04 3.08
N LEU A 34 2.10 7.11 3.33
CA LEU A 34 1.75 6.07 2.36
C LEU A 34 1.11 6.67 1.09
N MET A 35 0.29 7.71 1.23
CA MET A 35 -0.24 8.43 0.08
C MET A 35 0.88 9.12 -0.71
N GLU A 36 1.84 9.76 -0.04
CA GLU A 36 2.99 10.38 -0.71
C GLU A 36 3.84 9.35 -1.47
N VAL A 37 4.13 8.20 -0.84
CA VAL A 37 4.87 7.10 -1.48
C VAL A 37 4.13 6.61 -2.73
N GLY A 38 2.82 6.38 -2.65
CA GLY A 38 2.01 5.94 -3.79
C GLY A 38 1.87 6.98 -4.91
N MET A 39 2.04 8.26 -4.61
CA MET A 39 2.03 9.33 -5.61
C MET A 39 3.39 9.58 -6.26
N LYS A 40 4.49 9.41 -5.51
CA LYS A 40 5.83 9.89 -5.89
C LYS A 40 6.83 8.77 -6.20
N GLU A 41 6.72 7.62 -5.55
CA GLU A 41 7.73 6.56 -5.59
C GLU A 41 7.20 5.30 -6.31
N GLU A 42 6.02 4.83 -5.90
CA GLU A 42 5.42 3.62 -6.46
C GLU A 42 4.68 3.90 -7.76
N ASN A 43 4.78 2.96 -8.70
CA ASN A 43 4.09 3.08 -9.99
C ASN A 43 3.58 1.73 -10.49
N ILE A 44 2.44 1.77 -11.19
CA ILE A 44 1.87 0.64 -11.93
C ILE A 44 1.96 1.00 -13.41
N GLU A 45 2.71 0.22 -14.18
CA GLU A 45 2.92 0.45 -15.61
C GLU A 45 3.42 1.88 -15.93
N GLY A 46 4.31 2.43 -15.10
CA GLY A 46 4.87 3.77 -15.29
C GLY A 46 3.94 4.92 -14.88
N LYS A 47 2.83 4.64 -14.20
CA LYS A 47 1.90 5.65 -13.66
C LYS A 47 1.87 5.60 -12.14
N PRO A 48 1.80 6.75 -11.44
CA PRO A 48 1.59 6.78 -9.99
C PRO A 48 0.40 5.91 -9.56
N VAL A 49 0.54 5.26 -8.40
CA VAL A 49 -0.54 4.44 -7.80
C VAL A 49 -1.73 5.32 -7.42
N PHE A 50 -1.46 6.51 -6.88
CA PHE A 50 -2.48 7.46 -6.45
C PHE A 50 -2.40 8.79 -7.20
N TYR A 51 -3.56 9.43 -7.36
CA TYR A 51 -3.69 10.80 -7.86
C TYR A 51 -4.52 11.61 -6.87
N GLU A 52 -4.02 12.77 -6.47
CA GLU A 52 -4.76 13.70 -5.62
C GLU A 52 -6.00 14.23 -6.36
N LEU A 53 -7.15 14.25 -5.67
CA LEU A 53 -8.36 14.90 -6.18
C LEU A 53 -8.35 16.40 -5.88
N ASN A 54 -9.37 17.12 -6.36
CA ASN A 54 -9.52 18.52 -6.01
C ASN A 54 -9.78 18.67 -4.51
N GLN A 55 -8.80 19.15 -3.75
CA GLN A 55 -8.87 19.27 -2.29
C GLN A 55 -9.86 20.34 -1.79
N GLY A 56 -10.28 21.28 -2.65
CA GLY A 56 -11.32 22.24 -2.31
C GLY A 56 -12.71 21.60 -2.25
N ASN A 57 -12.97 20.63 -3.14
CA ASN A 57 -14.24 19.89 -3.19
C ASN A 57 -14.19 18.59 -2.38
N TRP A 58 -13.02 17.95 -2.35
CA TRP A 58 -12.80 16.62 -1.76
C TRP A 58 -11.49 16.61 -0.95
N PRO A 59 -11.51 17.19 0.28
CA PRO A 59 -10.33 17.20 1.14
C PRO A 59 -9.87 15.78 1.49
N SER A 60 -8.55 15.56 1.50
CA SER A 60 -7.87 14.30 1.76
C SER A 60 -8.35 13.13 0.89
N ALA A 61 -8.80 13.41 -0.33
CA ALA A 61 -9.31 12.41 -1.26
C ALA A 61 -8.34 12.14 -2.42
N TYR A 62 -8.26 10.86 -2.81
CA TYR A 62 -7.34 10.36 -3.82
C TYR A 62 -8.06 9.38 -4.76
N LEU A 63 -7.57 9.29 -5.99
CA LEU A 63 -8.02 8.34 -7.00
C LEU A 63 -6.96 7.25 -7.20
N HIS A 64 -7.41 6.00 -7.10
CA HIS A 64 -6.67 4.82 -7.56
C HIS A 64 -7.42 4.18 -8.73
N ARG A 65 -6.69 3.61 -9.69
CA ARG A 65 -7.26 2.83 -10.79
C ARG A 65 -6.59 1.46 -10.80
N SER A 66 -7.35 0.42 -10.48
CA SER A 66 -6.84 -0.95 -10.49
C SER A 66 -6.56 -1.44 -11.91
N HIS A 67 -5.86 -2.57 -12.01
CA HIS A 67 -5.66 -3.24 -13.29
C HIS A 67 -7.02 -3.75 -13.82
N PRO A 68 -7.32 -3.68 -15.14
CA PRO A 68 -8.62 -4.05 -15.69
C PRO A 68 -9.07 -5.50 -15.41
N THR A 69 -8.14 -6.39 -15.08
CA THR A 69 -8.41 -7.79 -14.77
C THR A 69 -8.61 -8.06 -13.27
N ASP A 70 -8.49 -7.04 -12.42
CA ASP A 70 -8.65 -7.11 -10.97
C ASP A 70 -9.50 -5.92 -10.49
N VAL A 71 -10.80 -6.04 -10.71
CA VAL A 71 -11.79 -4.97 -10.48
C VAL A 71 -12.91 -5.39 -9.53
N ALA A 72 -12.96 -6.66 -9.18
CA ALA A 72 -14.00 -7.25 -8.34
C ALA A 72 -13.47 -8.50 -7.64
N ARG A 73 -14.12 -8.88 -6.54
CA ARG A 73 -13.87 -10.15 -5.85
C ARG A 73 -14.03 -11.31 -6.82
N THR A 74 -13.21 -12.36 -6.65
CA THR A 74 -13.36 -13.60 -7.40
C THR A 74 -13.97 -14.70 -6.53
N GLU A 75 -15.15 -15.18 -6.91
CA GLU A 75 -15.91 -16.20 -6.17
C GLU A 75 -15.44 -17.64 -6.44
N HIS A 76 -14.79 -17.86 -7.57
CA HIS A 76 -14.54 -19.19 -8.14
C HIS A 76 -13.12 -19.34 -8.72
N LEU A 77 -12.11 -19.00 -7.93
CA LEU A 77 -10.73 -19.45 -8.16
C LEU A 77 -10.48 -20.78 -7.45
#